data_AF-A0A840SWY7-F1
#
_entry.id   AF-A0A840SWY7-F1
#
_cell.length_a   1.000
_cell.length_b   1.000
_cell.length_c   1.000
_cell.angle_alpha   90.00
_cell.angle_beta   90.00
_cell.angle_gamma   90.00
#
_symmetry.space_group_name_H-M   'P 1'
#
loop_
_entity.id
_entity.type
_entity.pdbx_description
1 polymer ?
#
loop_
_entity_poly.entity_id
_entity_poly.type
_entity_poly.pdbx_seq_one_letter_code
_entity_poly.pdbx_strand_id
1 'polypeptide(L)'
;MDPADLVTQLRPIRLPVPTEAEAWADGLLAFGLGLLAALAVYGLLRLVLARRADPRRRLRDEIAATRRLAAAERHVALAWLAARELPAGAEPRPALEAGLYRPDTKSLDLDAEERRLARALGV
;
A
#
# COMPACT_ATOMS: atom_id res chain seq x y z
N MET A 1 36.26 53.97 27.83
CA MET A 1 36.80 52.85 27.06
C MET A 1 36.19 52.96 25.68
N ASP A 2 37.02 53.17 24.66
CA ASP A 2 36.55 53.50 23.31
C ASP A 2 36.04 52.22 22.62
N PRO A 3 34.82 52.19 22.05
CA PRO A 3 34.36 51.05 21.25
C PRO A 3 35.32 50.65 20.12
N ALA A 4 36.16 51.56 19.62
CA ALA A 4 37.21 51.23 18.64
C ALA A 4 38.31 50.31 19.22
N ASP A 5 38.59 50.39 20.53
CA ASP A 5 39.60 49.55 21.20
C ASP A 5 39.10 48.10 21.39
N LEU A 6 37.79 47.90 21.57
CA LEU A 6 37.18 46.58 21.69
C LEU A 6 37.27 45.77 20.40
N VAL A 7 37.08 46.41 19.25
CA VAL A 7 37.22 45.76 17.94
C VAL A 7 38.67 45.38 17.65
N THR A 8 39.62 46.19 18.11
CA THR A 8 41.06 45.91 17.95
C THR A 8 41.55 44.77 18.85
N GLN A 9 40.93 44.56 20.02
CA GLN A 9 41.23 43.45 20.93
C GLN A 9 40.56 42.13 20.55
N LEU A 10 39.52 42.17 19.72
CA LEU A 10 38.98 40.99 19.05
C LEU A 10 39.96 40.54 17.96
N ARG A 11 41.08 39.92 18.39
CA ARG A 11 41.92 39.13 17.50
C ARG A 11 41.00 38.18 16.71
N PRO A 12 41.19 38.02 15.40
CA PRO A 12 40.40 37.08 14.62
C PRO A 12 40.55 35.71 15.25
N ILE A 13 39.46 35.21 15.85
CA ILE A 13 39.39 33.88 16.44
C ILE A 13 39.62 32.91 15.29
N ARG A 14 40.84 32.42 15.15
CA ARG A 14 41.14 31.34 14.21
C ARG A 14 40.59 30.08 14.84
N LEU A 15 39.53 29.54 14.24
CA LEU A 15 39.07 28.20 14.59
C LEU A 15 40.21 27.21 14.27
N PRO A 16 40.45 26.22 15.15
CA PRO A 16 41.41 25.16 14.84
C PRO A 16 40.99 24.48 13.53
N VAL A 17 41.97 24.15 12.70
CA VAL A 17 41.72 23.40 11.46
C VAL A 17 41.21 22.02 11.88
N PRO A 18 40.04 21.59 11.37
CA PRO A 18 39.50 20.29 11.73
C PRO A 18 40.49 19.19 11.35
N THR A 19 40.66 18.26 12.27
CA THR A 19 41.50 17.08 12.06
C THR A 19 40.81 16.09 11.13
N GLU A 20 41.57 15.21 10.48
CA GLU A 20 40.97 14.16 9.63
C GLU A 20 40.00 13.26 10.41
N ALA A 21 40.28 13.01 11.69
CA ALA A 21 39.43 12.22 12.57
C ALA A 21 38.05 12.88 12.80
N GLU A 22 38.01 14.21 12.96
CA GLU A 22 36.76 14.96 13.09
C GLU A 22 35.96 14.92 11.79
N ALA A 23 36.62 15.07 10.63
CA ALA A 23 35.96 14.97 9.33
C ALA A 23 35.32 13.59 9.10
N TRP A 24 35.99 12.51 9.51
CA TRP A 24 35.43 11.15 9.46
C TRP A 24 34.26 10.96 10.42
N ALA A 25 34.35 11.50 11.64
CA ALA A 25 33.27 11.45 12.61
C ALA A 25 32.02 12.17 12.10
N ASP A 26 32.18 13.36 11.54
CA ASP A 26 31.10 14.14 10.93
C ASP A 26 30.48 13.40 9.74
N GLY A 27 31.30 12.77 8.90
CA GLY A 27 30.82 11.94 7.79
C GLY A 27 29.97 10.76 8.25
N LEU A 28 30.40 10.03 9.28
CA LEU A 28 29.66 8.91 9.87
C LEU A 28 28.35 9.38 10.52
N LEU A 29 28.37 10.52 11.22
CA LEU A 29 27.18 11.11 11.80
C LEU A 29 26.17 11.51 10.72
N ALA A 30 26.62 12.23 9.69
CA ALA A 30 25.77 12.62 8.57
C ALA A 30 25.17 11.40 7.87
N PHE A 31 25.97 10.34 7.67
CA PHE A 31 25.50 9.09 7.08
C PHE A 31 24.44 8.40 7.95
N GLY A 32 24.70 8.25 9.25
CA GLY A 32 23.75 7.66 10.20
C GLY A 32 22.44 8.44 10.27
N LEU A 33 22.51 9.77 10.24
CA LEU A 33 21.35 10.65 10.24
C LEU A 33 20.55 10.54 8.94
N GLY A 34 21.23 10.44 7.80
CA GLY A 34 20.61 10.15 6.50
C GLY A 34 19.90 8.80 6.48
N LEU A 35 20.51 7.76 7.06
CA LEU A 35 19.90 6.43 7.16
C LEU A 35 18.65 6.44 8.05
N LEU A 36 18.71 7.11 9.21
CA LEU A 36 17.56 7.29 10.09
C LEU A 36 16.43 8.05 9.40
N ALA A 37 16.74 9.12 8.68
CA ALA A 37 15.75 9.86 7.91
C ALA A 37 15.10 9.00 6.81
N ALA A 38 15.89 8.20 6.09
CA ALA A 38 15.38 7.28 5.07
C ALA A 38 14.43 6.23 5.68
N LEU A 39 14.78 5.65 6.83
CA LEU A 39 13.92 4.70 7.55
C LEU A 39 12.62 5.37 8.04
N ALA A 40 12.69 6.60 8.53
CA ALA A 40 11.51 7.36 8.93
C ALA A 40 10.57 7.62 7.74
N VAL A 41 11.11 8.05 6.60
CA VAL A 41 10.34 8.26 5.36
C VAL A 41 9.75 6.95 4.86
N TYR A 42 10.52 5.86 4.84
CA TYR A 42 10.02 4.54 4.46
C TYR A 42 8.89 4.06 5.39
N GLY A 43 9.04 4.22 6.70
CA GLY A 43 8.00 3.89 7.68
C GLY A 43 6.72 4.70 7.47
N LEU A 44 6.85 6.01 7.21
CA LEU A 44 5.71 6.89 6.93
C LEU A 44 5.03 6.52 5.61
N LEU A 45 5.80 6.27 4.55
CA LEU A 45 5.28 5.80 3.27
C LEU A 45 4.57 4.46 3.43
N ARG A 46 5.17 3.51 4.14
CA ARG A 46 4.56 2.21 4.42
C ARG A 46 3.24 2.37 5.17
N LEU A 47 3.18 3.25 6.17
CA LEU A 47 1.94 3.52 6.91
C LEU A 47 0.85 4.12 6.02
N VAL A 48 1.20 5.11 5.19
CA VAL A 48 0.27 5.78 4.27
C VAL A 48 -0.20 4.85 3.16
N LEU A 49 0.71 4.06 2.58
CA LEU A 49 0.39 3.11 1.51
C LEU A 49 -0.34 1.87 2.03
N ALA A 50 0.02 1.35 3.21
CA ALA A 50 -0.70 0.24 3.83
C ALA A 50 -2.15 0.64 4.17
N ARG A 51 -2.38 1.90 4.58
CA ARG A 51 -3.74 2.43 4.74
C ARG A 51 -4.53 2.49 3.44
N ARG A 52 -3.87 2.68 2.29
CA ARG A 52 -4.53 2.71 0.97
C ARG A 52 -4.77 1.31 0.40
N ALA A 53 -3.90 0.36 0.71
CA ALA A 53 -3.99 -1.01 0.22
C ALA A 53 -4.90 -1.86 1.10
N ASP A 54 -6.14 -1.43 1.37
CA ASP A 54 -7.15 -2.30 1.98
C ASP A 54 -7.60 -3.33 0.93
N PRO A 55 -7.14 -4.60 1.01
CA PRO A 55 -7.44 -5.61 -0.01
C PRO A 55 -8.94 -5.90 -0.07
N ARG A 56 -9.64 -5.76 1.07
CA ARG A 56 -11.08 -5.96 1.17
C ARG A 56 -11.85 -4.85 0.47
N ARG A 57 -11.36 -3.60 0.55
CA ARG A 57 -11.97 -2.49 -0.20
C ARG A 57 -11.82 -2.71 -1.70
N ARG A 58 -10.63 -3.11 -2.15
CA ARG A 58 -10.41 -3.45 -3.57
C ARG A 58 -11.34 -4.57 -4.05
N LEU A 59 -11.48 -5.64 -3.27
CA LEU A 59 -12.39 -6.74 -3.59
C LEU A 59 -13.86 -6.29 -3.65
N ARG A 60 -14.30 -5.44 -2.71
CA ARG A 60 -15.64 -4.83 -2.77
C ARG A 60 -15.85 -4.03 -4.04
N ASP A 61 -14.87 -3.20 -4.39
CA ASP A 61 -14.94 -2.35 -5.59
C ASP A 61 -14.95 -3.20 -6.87
N GLU A 62 -14.16 -4.28 -6.93
CA GLU A 62 -14.16 -5.23 -8.05
C GLU A 62 -15.50 -5.97 -8.18
N ILE A 63 -16.06 -6.48 -7.07
CA ILE A 63 -17.38 -7.13 -7.07
C ILE A 63 -18.46 -6.13 -7.51
N ALA A 64 -18.45 -4.90 -6.97
CA ALA A 64 -19.43 -3.87 -7.33
C ALA A 64 -19.33 -3.47 -8.81
N ALA A 65 -18.13 -3.47 -9.39
CA ALA A 65 -17.93 -3.16 -10.81
C ALA A 65 -18.60 -4.20 -11.73
N THR A 66 -18.71 -5.46 -11.31
CA THR A 66 -19.37 -6.52 -12.11
C THR A 66 -20.86 -6.24 -12.37
N ARG A 67 -21.52 -5.46 -11.51
CA ARG A 67 -22.95 -5.12 -11.64
C ARG A 67 -23.28 -4.29 -12.88
N ARG A 68 -22.28 -3.66 -13.49
CA ARG A 68 -22.44 -2.87 -14.72
C ARG A 68 -22.36 -3.71 -16.00
N LEU A 69 -21.99 -4.98 -15.88
CA LEU A 69 -21.83 -5.90 -17.00
C LEU A 69 -23.16 -6.56 -17.37
N ALA A 70 -23.26 -7.07 -18.60
CA ALA A 70 -24.39 -7.92 -18.98
C ALA A 70 -24.40 -9.21 -18.13
N ALA A 71 -25.56 -9.86 -18.00
CA ALA A 71 -25.72 -11.02 -17.09
C ALA A 71 -24.68 -12.14 -17.34
N ALA A 72 -24.43 -12.49 -18.60
CA ALA A 72 -23.44 -13.52 -18.96
C ALA A 72 -22.00 -13.09 -18.61
N GLU A 73 -21.64 -11.84 -18.89
CA GLU A 73 -20.32 -11.28 -18.56
C GLU A 73 -20.11 -11.17 -17.06
N ARG A 74 -21.15 -10.75 -16.32
CA ARG A 74 -21.15 -10.68 -14.86
C ARG A 74 -20.91 -12.04 -14.24
N HIS A 75 -21.54 -13.10 -14.76
CA HIS A 75 -21.31 -14.47 -14.29
C HIS A 75 -19.85 -14.88 -14.50
N VAL A 76 -19.30 -14.69 -15.70
CA VAL A 76 -17.89 -14.98 -15.99
C VAL A 76 -16.96 -14.22 -15.04
N ALA A 77 -17.23 -12.93 -14.82
CA ALA A 77 -16.44 -12.10 -13.92
C ALA A 77 -16.49 -12.59 -12.46
N LEU A 78 -17.67 -12.94 -11.95
CA LEU A 78 -17.85 -13.50 -10.61
C LEU A 78 -17.16 -14.86 -10.46
N ALA A 79 -17.28 -15.74 -11.46
CA ALA A 79 -16.59 -17.03 -11.46
C ALA A 79 -15.07 -16.88 -11.48
N TRP A 80 -14.55 -15.93 -12.25
CA TRP A 80 -13.11 -15.62 -12.27
C TRP A 80 -12.62 -15.05 -10.93
N LEU A 81 -13.37 -14.12 -10.33
CA LEU A 81 -13.10 -13.59 -8.99
C LEU A 81 -13.08 -14.72 -7.94
N ALA A 82 -14.06 -15.62 -7.97
CA ALA A 82 -14.10 -16.77 -7.07
C ALA A 82 -12.92 -17.71 -7.30
N ALA A 83 -12.54 -17.99 -8.55
CA ALA A 83 -11.41 -18.86 -8.86
C ALA A 83 -10.05 -18.28 -8.42
N ARG A 84 -9.92 -16.95 -8.43
CA ARG A 84 -8.70 -16.23 -8.02
C ARG A 84 -8.55 -16.15 -6.51
N GLU A 85 -9.64 -15.90 -5.79
CA GLU A 85 -9.60 -15.57 -4.36
C GLU A 85 -9.98 -16.73 -3.42
N LEU A 86 -10.71 -17.75 -3.93
CA LEU A 86 -11.17 -18.88 -3.14
C LEU A 86 -10.48 -20.19 -3.54
N PRO A 87 -10.22 -21.09 -2.57
CA PRO A 87 -9.80 -22.46 -2.86
C PRO A 87 -10.80 -23.19 -3.76
N ALA A 88 -10.33 -24.16 -4.55
CA ALA A 88 -11.15 -24.86 -5.56
C ALA A 88 -12.46 -25.47 -5.03
N GLY A 89 -12.49 -25.93 -3.77
CA GLY A 89 -13.68 -26.53 -3.14
C GLY A 89 -14.50 -25.58 -2.26
N ALA A 90 -14.12 -24.29 -2.16
CA ALA A 90 -14.81 -23.36 -1.28
C ALA A 90 -16.02 -22.72 -1.99
N GLU A 91 -17.19 -22.81 -1.36
CA GLU A 91 -18.39 -22.10 -1.82
C GLU A 91 -18.16 -20.58 -1.86
N PRO A 92 -18.67 -19.84 -2.88
CA PRO A 92 -19.56 -20.30 -3.96
C PRO A 92 -18.86 -20.73 -5.26
N ARG A 93 -17.54 -20.98 -5.25
CA ARG A 93 -16.76 -21.21 -6.48
C ARG A 93 -17.31 -22.36 -7.36
N PRO A 94 -17.61 -23.57 -6.83
CA PRO A 94 -18.11 -24.67 -7.67
C PRO A 94 -19.45 -24.35 -8.33
N ALA A 95 -20.34 -23.63 -7.62
CA ALA A 95 -21.64 -23.23 -8.15
C ALA A 95 -21.49 -22.23 -9.33
N LEU A 96 -20.60 -21.26 -9.17
CA LEU A 96 -20.29 -20.27 -10.22
C LEU A 96 -19.66 -20.94 -11.45
N GLU A 97 -18.68 -21.83 -11.25
CA GLU A 97 -18.03 -22.57 -12.34
C GLU A 97 -19.01 -23.49 -13.08
N ALA A 98 -19.84 -24.25 -12.34
CA ALA A 98 -20.85 -25.13 -12.95
C ALA A 98 -21.87 -24.35 -13.80
N GLY A 99 -22.22 -23.14 -13.38
CA GLY A 99 -23.11 -22.26 -14.11
C GLY A 99 -22.56 -21.78 -15.45
N LEU A 100 -21.24 -21.70 -15.64
CA LEU A 100 -20.63 -21.29 -16.92
C LEU A 100 -20.92 -22.29 -18.05
N TYR A 101 -21.05 -23.57 -17.72
CA TYR A 101 -21.30 -24.64 -18.68
C TYR A 101 -22.79 -24.92 -18.91
N ARG A 102 -23.68 -24.16 -18.27
CA ARG A 102 -25.14 -24.29 -18.40
C ARG A 102 -25.75 -22.94 -18.75
N PRO A 103 -25.60 -22.47 -20.00
CA PRO A 103 -26.11 -21.15 -20.41
C PRO A 103 -27.65 -21.04 -20.33
N ASP A 104 -28.36 -22.16 -20.24
CA ASP A 104 -29.83 -22.21 -20.21
C ASP A 104 -30.44 -22.08 -18.79
N THR A 105 -29.61 -21.94 -17.75
CA THR A 105 -30.14 -21.64 -16.41
C THR A 105 -30.68 -20.22 -16.33
N LYS A 106 -31.95 -20.06 -16.71
CA LYS A 106 -32.83 -18.94 -16.32
C LYS A 106 -32.92 -18.72 -14.79
N SER A 107 -32.24 -19.53 -13.97
CA SER A 107 -32.41 -19.61 -12.53
C SER A 107 -31.18 -19.22 -11.70
N LEU A 108 -30.07 -18.79 -12.31
CA LEU A 108 -28.93 -18.34 -11.50
C LEU A 108 -29.17 -16.90 -11.05
N ASP A 109 -29.58 -16.75 -9.79
CA ASP A 109 -29.69 -15.45 -9.14
C ASP A 109 -28.27 -14.90 -8.91
N LEU A 110 -27.78 -14.12 -9.88
CA LEU A 110 -26.46 -13.49 -9.83
C LEU A 110 -26.29 -12.57 -8.63
N ASP A 111 -27.38 -11.97 -8.13
CA ASP A 111 -27.32 -11.12 -6.94
C ASP A 111 -27.15 -11.99 -5.68
N ALA A 112 -27.77 -13.17 -5.62
CA ALA A 112 -27.53 -14.12 -4.54
C ALA A 112 -26.11 -14.67 -4.56
N GLU A 113 -25.58 -15.01 -5.73
CA GLU A 113 -24.20 -15.48 -5.86
C GLU A 113 -23.19 -14.40 -5.51
N GLU A 114 -23.43 -13.15 -5.91
CA GLU A 114 -22.61 -12.02 -5.47
C GLU A 114 -22.60 -11.88 -3.94
N ARG A 115 -23.77 -11.96 -3.28
CA ARG A 115 -23.87 -11.90 -1.81
C ARG A 115 -23.19 -13.08 -1.12
N ARG A 116 -23.16 -14.26 -1.75
CA ARG A 116 -22.43 -15.44 -1.23
C ARG A 116 -20.93 -15.23 -1.36
N LEU A 117 -20.48 -14.75 -2.52
CA LEU A 117 -19.08 -14.48 -2.79
C LEU A 117 -18.54 -13.40 -1.85
N ALA A 118 -19.28 -12.30 -1.67
CA ALA A 118 -18.91 -11.22 -0.77
C ALA A 118 -18.76 -11.72 0.68
N ARG A 119 -19.72 -12.53 1.17
CA ARG A 119 -19.63 -13.16 2.50
C ARG A 119 -18.44 -14.11 2.62
N ALA A 120 -18.19 -14.95 1.62
CA ALA A 120 -17.06 -15.89 1.63
C ALA A 120 -15.70 -15.16 1.67
N LEU A 121 -15.61 -14.00 1.02
CA LEU A 121 -14.41 -13.16 0.99
C LEU A 121 -14.33 -12.17 2.18
N GLY A 122 -15.34 -12.15 3.06
CA GLY A 122 -15.39 -11.28 4.23
C GLY A 122 -15.49 -9.79 3.87
N VAL A 123 -16.23 -9.48 2.80
CA VAL A 123 -16.42 -8.13 2.23
C VAL A 123 -17.88 -7.71 2.15
#